data_AF-A0A1H2GXR6-F1
#
_entry.id   AF-A0A1H2GXR6-F1
#
_cell.length_a   1.000
_cell.length_b   1.000
_cell.length_c   1.000
_cell.angle_alpha   90.00
_cell.angle_beta   90.00
_cell.angle_gamma   90.00
#
_symmetry.space_group_name_H-M   'P 1'
#
loop_
_entity.id
_entity.type
_entity.pdbx_description
1 polymer ?
#
loop_
_entity_poly.entity_id
_entity_poly.type
_entity_poly.pdbx_seq_one_letter_code
_entity_poly.pdbx_strand_id
1 'polypeptide(L)'
;MERRIYRILIVISLLLGFYLFTIKDSHSVLFLAITLGLIFFLFSGGIHGLLAHSINPKLKRYTIAYPLIMALFWVFLLMILIFFVLPIFCPDFLYKL
;
A
#
# COMPACT_ATOMS: atom_id res chain seq x y z
N MET A 1 -19.56 -7.50 -8.22
CA MET A 1 -18.59 -6.70 -9.01
C MET A 1 -17.57 -5.99 -8.14
N GLU A 2 -17.93 -5.51 -6.96
CA GLU A 2 -17.08 -4.65 -6.12
C GLU A 2 -15.73 -5.29 -5.71
N ARG A 3 -15.73 -6.55 -5.27
CA ARG A 3 -14.49 -7.31 -4.99
C ARG A 3 -13.52 -7.39 -6.19
N ARG A 4 -14.05 -7.32 -7.42
CA ARG A 4 -13.23 -7.41 -8.65
C ARG A 4 -12.39 -6.15 -8.83
N ILE A 5 -12.96 -4.97 -8.56
CA ILE A 5 -12.25 -3.69 -8.67
C ILE A 5 -11.06 -3.66 -7.71
N TYR A 6 -11.25 -4.10 -6.47
CA TYR A 6 -10.16 -4.14 -5.50
C TYR A 6 -9.04 -5.13 -5.88
N ARG A 7 -9.38 -6.28 -6.47
CA ARG A 7 -8.36 -7.19 -7.04
C ARG A 7 -7.61 -6.55 -8.20
N ILE A 8 -8.29 -5.82 -9.08
CA ILE A 8 -7.67 -5.09 -10.19
C ILE A 8 -6.71 -4.03 -9.64
N LEU A 9 -7.09 -3.27 -8.61
CA LEU A 9 -6.20 -2.28 -7.97
C LEU A 9 -4.93 -2.93 -7.41
N ILE A 10 -5.05 -4.09 -6.75
CA ILE A 10 -3.89 -4.85 -6.27
C ILE A 10 -3.00 -5.30 -7.44
N VAL A 11 -3.57 -5.86 -8.50
CA VAL A 11 -2.78 -6.31 -9.67
C VAL A 11 -2.07 -5.12 -10.34
N ILE A 12 -2.77 -4.01 -10.56
CA ILE A 12 -2.19 -2.82 -11.19
C ILE A 12 -1.08 -2.23 -10.33
N SER A 13 -1.29 -2.11 -9.01
CA SER A 13 -0.24 -1.60 -8.11
C SER A 13 1.01 -2.48 -8.10
N LEU A 14 0.87 -3.81 -8.14
CA LEU A 14 2.01 -4.72 -8.25
C LEU A 14 2.75 -4.56 -9.59
N LEU A 15 2.01 -4.45 -10.71
CA LEU A 15 2.61 -4.21 -12.03
C LEU A 15 3.34 -2.87 -12.09
N LEU A 16 2.76 -1.81 -11.53
CA LEU A 16 3.40 -0.50 -11.44
C LEU A 16 4.64 -0.52 -10.55
N GLY A 17 4.60 -1.22 -9.41
CA GLY A 17 5.76 -1.40 -8.54
C GLY A 17 6.91 -2.12 -9.24
N PHE A 18 6.59 -3.21 -9.96
CA PHE A 18 7.57 -3.94 -10.76
C PHE A 18 8.15 -3.07 -11.87
N TYR A 19 7.30 -2.37 -12.63
CA TYR A 19 7.76 -1.47 -13.68
C TYR A 19 8.66 -0.36 -13.13
N LEU A 20 8.23 0.30 -12.04
CA LEU A 20 9.03 1.34 -11.37
C LEU A 20 10.40 0.79 -10.95
N PHE A 21 10.46 -0.45 -10.46
CA PHE A 21 11.72 -1.09 -10.08
C PHE A 21 12.69 -1.22 -11.26
N THR A 22 12.20 -1.53 -12.46
CA THR A 22 13.03 -1.65 -13.67
C THR A 22 13.63 -0.34 -14.18
N ILE A 23 13.00 0.80 -13.85
CA ILE A 23 13.44 2.13 -14.29
C ILE A 23 13.98 2.99 -13.16
N LYS A 24 14.08 2.45 -11.94
CA LYS A 24 14.30 3.23 -10.72
C LYS A 24 15.59 4.06 -10.76
N ASP A 25 16.65 3.51 -11.35
CA ASP A 25 17.98 4.13 -11.37
C ASP A 25 18.05 5.35 -12.32
N SER A 26 17.02 5.56 -13.15
CA SER A 26 16.90 6.71 -14.06
C SER A 26 16.14 7.91 -13.48
N HIS A 27 15.68 7.81 -12.22
CA HIS A 27 14.81 8.81 -11.61
C HIS A 27 15.35 9.36 -10.29
N SER A 28 14.88 10.56 -9.92
CA SER A 28 15.25 11.18 -8.66
C SER A 28 14.58 10.48 -7.46
N VAL A 29 15.23 10.56 -6.30
CA VAL A 29 14.70 10.03 -5.03
C VAL A 29 13.30 10.58 -4.74
N LEU A 30 13.06 11.87 -4.99
CA LEU A 30 11.75 12.50 -4.79
C LEU A 30 10.68 11.87 -5.69
N PHE A 31 10.99 11.66 -6.98
CA PHE A 31 10.06 11.01 -7.90
C PHE A 31 9.71 9.60 -7.42
N LEU A 32 10.73 8.80 -7.12
CA LEU A 32 10.54 7.43 -6.65
C LEU A 32 9.72 7.37 -5.36
N ALA A 33 9.98 8.23 -4.39
CA ALA A 33 9.25 8.28 -3.12
C ALA A 33 7.77 8.63 -3.33
N ILE A 34 7.47 9.65 -4.15
CA ILE A 34 6.08 10.04 -4.46
C ILE A 34 5.36 8.92 -5.21
N THR A 35 5.99 8.35 -6.23
CA THR A 35 5.38 7.27 -7.03
C THR A 35 5.15 6.01 -6.20
N LEU A 36 6.09 5.64 -5.32
CA LEU A 36 5.90 4.56 -4.35
C LEU A 36 4.75 4.84 -3.38
N GLY A 37 4.59 6.08 -2.92
CA GLY A 37 3.43 6.50 -2.13
C GLY A 37 2.10 6.29 -2.87
N LEU A 38 2.04 6.68 -4.15
CA LEU A 38 0.85 6.46 -4.98
C LEU A 38 0.56 4.97 -5.19
N ILE A 39 1.58 4.17 -5.51
CA ILE A 39 1.47 2.70 -5.67
C ILE A 39 0.99 2.07 -4.36
N PHE A 40 1.53 2.52 -3.23
CA PHE A 40 1.10 2.07 -1.91
C PHE A 40 -0.38 2.38 -1.65
N PHE A 41 -0.87 3.59 -1.94
CA PHE A 41 -2.29 3.90 -1.75
C PHE A 41 -3.21 3.00 -2.61
N LEU A 42 -2.83 2.72 -3.86
CA LEU A 42 -3.56 1.80 -4.73
C LEU A 42 -3.57 0.38 -4.15
N PHE A 43 -2.41 -0.11 -3.72
CA PHE A 43 -2.26 -1.45 -3.14
C PHE A 43 -3.02 -1.58 -1.80
N SER A 44 -2.78 -0.66 -0.86
CA SER A 44 -3.41 -0.66 0.45
C SER A 44 -4.91 -0.47 0.31
N GLY A 45 -5.38 0.43 -0.56
CA GLY A 45 -6.80 0.63 -0.83
C GLY A 45 -7.47 -0.61 -1.41
N GLY A 46 -6.79 -1.32 -2.32
CA GLY A 46 -7.23 -2.61 -2.84
C GLY A 46 -7.38 -3.66 -1.73
N ILE A 47 -6.38 -3.82 -0.87
CA ILE A 47 -6.47 -4.80 0.23
C ILE A 47 -7.57 -4.41 1.23
N HIS A 48 -7.67 -3.14 1.61
CA HIS A 48 -8.69 -2.67 2.56
C HIS A 48 -10.10 -2.84 2.00
N GLY A 49 -10.31 -2.60 0.69
CA GLY A 49 -11.60 -2.84 0.05
C GLY A 49 -12.02 -4.31 0.05
N LEU A 50 -11.05 -5.23 -0.13
CA LEU A 50 -11.30 -6.67 0.01
C LEU A 50 -11.57 -7.09 1.46
N LEU A 51 -10.80 -6.55 2.41
CA LEU A 51 -11.00 -6.77 3.83
C LEU A 51 -12.38 -6.28 4.27
N ALA A 52 -12.80 -5.09 3.82
CA ALA A 52 -14.10 -4.51 4.16
C ALA A 52 -15.27 -5.38 3.68
N HIS A 53 -15.12 -5.97 2.50
CA HIS A 53 -16.09 -6.92 1.95
C HIS A 53 -16.11 -8.26 2.68
N SER A 54 -15.01 -8.65 3.32
CA SER A 54 -14.84 -9.95 3.96
C SER A 54 -15.19 -9.90 5.44
N ILE A 55 -14.87 -8.79 6.10
CA ILE A 55 -15.19 -8.50 7.49
C ILE A 55 -16.53 -7.78 7.50
N ASN A 56 -17.62 -8.53 7.48
CA ASN A 56 -18.97 -7.96 7.57
C ASN A 56 -19.32 -7.76 9.06
N PRO A 57 -19.37 -6.53 9.60
CA PRO A 57 -19.62 -6.31 11.01
C PRO A 57 -21.09 -6.61 11.34
N LYS A 58 -21.40 -7.87 11.66
CA LYS A 58 -22.77 -8.31 11.99
C LYS A 58 -23.27 -7.84 13.37
N LEU A 59 -22.45 -7.14 14.17
CA LEU A 59 -22.72 -6.90 15.59
C LEU A 59 -22.33 -5.47 15.99
N LYS A 60 -23.30 -4.73 16.56
CA LYS A 60 -23.15 -3.41 17.22
C LYS A 60 -22.01 -3.31 18.25
N ARG A 61 -21.46 -4.44 18.70
CA ARG A 61 -20.40 -4.52 19.72
C ARG A 61 -18.98 -4.41 19.13
N TYR A 62 -18.80 -4.57 17.81
CA TYR A 62 -17.49 -4.49 17.14
C TYR A 62 -17.27 -3.18 16.36
N THR A 63 -18.09 -2.17 16.60
CA THR A 63 -18.06 -0.89 15.88
C THR A 63 -16.70 -0.18 15.97
N ILE A 64 -15.98 -0.34 17.08
CA ILE A 64 -14.62 0.22 17.27
C ILE A 64 -13.52 -0.77 16.83
N ALA A 65 -13.75 -2.08 16.98
CA ALA A 65 -12.78 -3.09 16.62
C ALA A 65 -12.47 -3.09 15.12
N TYR A 66 -13.51 -2.92 14.29
CA TYR A 66 -13.36 -2.88 12.83
C TYR A 66 -12.42 -1.75 12.35
N PRO A 67 -12.64 -0.46 12.67
CA PRO A 67 -11.74 0.60 12.25
C PRO A 67 -10.35 0.49 12.88
N LEU A 68 -10.22 -0.03 14.12
CA LEU A 68 -8.92 -0.28 14.72
C LEU A 68 -8.11 -1.35 13.98
N ILE A 69 -8.74 -2.47 13.59
CA ILE A 69 -8.08 -3.53 12.82
C ILE A 69 -7.66 -3.01 11.45
N MET A 70 -8.52 -2.24 10.79
CA MET A 70 -8.18 -1.61 9.51
C MET A 70 -7.00 -0.63 9.65
N ALA A 71 -7.02 0.24 10.66
CA ALA A 71 -5.93 1.17 10.91
C ALA A 71 -4.61 0.46 11.23
N LEU A 72 -4.64 -0.56 12.10
CA LEU A 72 -3.46 -1.34 12.46
C LEU A 72 -2.87 -2.06 11.25
N PHE A 73 -3.73 -2.64 10.41
CA PHE A 73 -3.29 -3.29 9.18
C PHE A 73 -2.69 -2.29 8.17
N TRP A 74 -3.26 -1.09 8.05
CA TRP A 74 -2.70 -0.03 7.22
C TRP A 74 -1.32 0.44 7.72
N VAL A 75 -1.16 0.65 9.02
CA VAL A 75 0.13 1.02 9.65
C VAL A 75 1.17 -0.07 9.42
N PHE A 76 0.79 -1.34 9.55
CA PHE A 76 1.67 -2.46 9.25
C PHE A 76 2.16 -2.45 7.79
N LEU A 77 1.26 -2.23 6.82
CA LEU A 77 1.65 -2.08 5.41
C LEU A 77 2.54 -0.84 5.19
N LEU A 78 2.26 0.27 5.88
CA LEU A 78 3.06 1.49 5.78
C LEU A 78 4.49 1.27 6.32
N MET A 79 4.65 0.50 7.40
CA MET A 79 5.97 0.10 7.88
C MET A 79 6.73 -0.71 6.84
N ILE A 80 6.06 -1.64 6.15
CA ILE A 80 6.68 -2.40 5.06
C ILE A 80 7.15 -1.45 3.95
N LEU A 81 6.34 -0.46 3.57
CA LEU A 81 6.73 0.54 2.59
C LEU A 81 7.99 1.30 3.03
N ILE A 82 7.96 1.89 4.22
CA ILE A 82 9.01 2.81 4.70
C ILE A 82 10.32 2.08 4.98
N PHE A 83 10.28 0.92 5.63
CA PHE A 83 11.49 0.25 6.11
C PHE A 83 12.06 -0.78 5.14
N PHE A 84 11.26 -1.29 4.19
CA PHE A 84 11.72 -2.31 3.25
C PHE A 84 11.65 -1.84 1.81
N VAL A 85 10.47 -1.47 1.32
CA VAL A 85 10.30 -1.14 -0.10
C VAL A 85 11.10 0.11 -0.46
N LEU A 86 11.01 1.16 0.36
CA LEU A 86 11.58 2.44 0.02
C LEU A 86 13.13 2.43 0.03
N PRO A 87 13.83 1.79 0.98
CA PRO A 87 15.28 1.58 0.90
C PRO A 87 15.73 0.69 -0.26
N ILE A 88 14.92 -0.30 -0.66
CA ILE A 88 15.22 -1.16 -1.82
C ILE A 88 15.16 -0.35 -3.13
N PHE A 89 14.19 0.56 -3.24
CA PHE A 89 14.04 1.40 -4.43
C PHE A 89 14.97 2.61 -4.42
N CYS A 90 15.20 3.19 -3.24
CA CYS A 90 15.95 4.44 -3.02
C CYS A 90 16.92 4.26 -1.83
N PRO A 91 18.09 3.62 -2.02
CA PRO A 91 19.02 3.37 -0.94
C PRO A 91 19.51 4.66 -0.24
N ASP A 92 19.60 5.77 -0.99
CA ASP A 92 20.04 7.06 -0.48
C ASP A 92 18.95 7.85 0.28
N PHE A 93 17.71 7.34 0.37
CA PHE A 93 16.61 8.07 1.00
C PHE A 93 16.84 8.37 2.48
N LEU A 94 17.41 7.41 3.22
CA LEU A 94 17.69 7.55 4.66
C LEU A 94 18.95 8.37 4.94
N TYR A 95 19.90 8.44 4.01
CA TYR A 95 21.19 9.11 4.23
C TYR A 95 21.16 10.61 3.92
N LYS A 96 20.05 11.15 3.42
CA LYS A 96 19.86 12.56 3.07
C LYS A 96 18.76 13.27 3.86
N LEU A 97 18.18 12.62 4.87
CA LEU A 97 17.27 13.24 5.83
C LEU A 97 18.08 13.81 7.01
#